data_AF-A0A1E7FKV4-F1
#
_entry.id   AF-A0A1E7FKV4-F1
#
_cell.length_a   1.000
_cell.length_b   1.000
_cell.length_c   1.000
_cell.angle_alpha   90.00
_cell.angle_beta   90.00
_cell.angle_gamma   90.00
#
_symmetry.space_group_name_H-M   'P 1'
#
loop_
_entity.id
_entity.type
_entity.pdbx_description
1 polymer ?
#
loop_
_entity_poly.entity_id
_entity_poly.type
_entity_poly.pdbx_seq_one_letter_code
_entity_poly.pdbx_strand_id
1 'polypeptide(L)'
;SNTRSSKSKMYTLDDANEELSQLIISGKISSDDVRCLKATLKEHISLKEKVEKLKSLLGRSAKSQREAKVSSDAAQKRLAQAMREIERLNKKLDKLQTRPSHLDLLMDFETNFDKALLSVGQSGGEDTAAAERTSFKMDDNQESSNLDTMLLQELGEAKSRIEKLETLNSAMMSRSTQLEVGTKTLEKERDDARNLSKRQQMELRMAKLEAEQAQRALMDKVASLEEMQIEIDLVSKASSKACVRAAKGEEAANSLKTEKNHIQQLESQVQALKEWALASAEAKQLMKERCRILENKLKVQQGRSLNDTGDDKSNPEKLLFQKHGSRVVGAGDISSFVINLGEHASIVDSRFVILRWKFDSSPGDCTIDFNIMKGKCETSSDFAKADYLIKDRVITGGAGGETEGAFN
;
A
#
# COMPACT_ATOMS: atom_id res chain seq x y z
N SER A 1 27.82 -29.20 33.54
CA SER A 1 26.49 -29.34 34.17
C SER A 1 25.47 -29.64 33.09
N ASN A 2 25.04 -30.92 32.95
CA ASN A 2 24.12 -31.34 31.90
C ASN A 2 22.66 -31.01 32.27
N THR A 3 22.13 -29.91 31.73
CA THR A 3 20.69 -29.66 31.72
C THR A 3 20.01 -30.63 30.75
N ARG A 4 19.55 -31.78 31.26
CA ARG A 4 18.67 -32.68 30.52
C ARG A 4 17.46 -31.88 30.02
N SER A 5 17.35 -31.73 28.71
CA SER A 5 16.11 -31.29 28.07
C SER A 5 15.01 -32.30 28.40
N SER A 6 14.13 -31.93 29.33
CA SER A 6 12.88 -32.64 29.56
C SER A 6 11.99 -32.40 28.34
N LYS A 7 12.12 -33.27 27.33
CA LYS A 7 11.11 -33.39 26.28
C LYS A 7 9.78 -33.64 26.99
N SER A 8 8.92 -32.63 27.04
CA SER A 8 7.57 -32.79 27.54
C SER A 8 6.91 -33.84 26.66
N LYS A 9 6.50 -34.97 27.26
CA LYS A 9 5.62 -35.91 26.57
C LYS A 9 4.40 -35.09 26.11
N MET A 10 4.09 -35.15 24.81
CA MET A 10 2.82 -34.62 24.34
C MET A 10 1.73 -35.56 24.85
N TYR A 11 1.19 -35.25 26.03
CA TYR A 11 -0.13 -35.72 26.42
C TYR A 11 -1.11 -35.23 25.36
N THR A 12 -1.72 -36.16 24.65
CA THR A 12 -2.80 -35.92 23.73
C THR A 12 -4.11 -35.71 24.51
N LEU A 13 -5.15 -35.24 23.82
CA LEU A 13 -6.48 -35.13 24.42
C LEU A 13 -6.97 -36.51 24.90
N ASP A 14 -6.61 -37.56 24.18
CA ASP A 14 -7.04 -38.93 24.42
C ASP A 14 -6.34 -39.52 25.66
N ASP A 15 -5.02 -39.35 25.79
CA ASP A 15 -4.26 -39.76 26.99
C ASP A 15 -4.88 -39.15 28.28
N ALA A 16 -5.18 -37.85 28.25
CA ALA A 16 -5.74 -37.14 29.39
C ALA A 16 -7.22 -37.49 29.65
N ASN A 17 -8.00 -37.80 28.60
CA ASN A 17 -9.36 -38.30 28.75
C ASN A 17 -9.39 -39.73 29.31
N GLU A 18 -8.42 -40.57 28.96
CA GLU A 18 -8.29 -41.93 29.45
C GLU A 18 -7.85 -41.95 30.92
N GLU A 19 -6.89 -41.11 31.31
CA GLU A 19 -6.48 -40.90 32.71
C GLU A 19 -7.64 -40.37 33.56
N LEU A 20 -8.41 -39.37 33.07
CA LEU A 20 -9.64 -38.91 33.73
C LEU A 20 -10.71 -40.01 33.85
N SER A 21 -10.79 -40.92 32.88
CA SER A 21 -11.75 -42.04 32.92
C SER A 21 -11.33 -43.10 33.95
N GLN A 22 -10.03 -43.40 34.06
CA GLN A 22 -9.48 -44.26 35.12
C GLN A 22 -9.66 -43.65 36.52
N LEU A 23 -9.62 -42.32 36.64
CA LEU A 23 -9.87 -41.61 37.90
C LEU A 23 -11.35 -41.65 38.33
N ILE A 24 -12.30 -41.69 37.38
CA ILE A 24 -13.72 -41.99 37.67
C ILE A 24 -13.87 -43.45 38.13
N ILE A 25 -13.32 -44.40 37.37
CA ILE A 25 -13.46 -45.85 37.65
C ILE A 25 -12.85 -46.22 39.01
N SER A 26 -11.77 -45.56 39.42
CA SER A 26 -11.16 -45.73 40.75
C SER A 26 -11.86 -44.98 41.89
N GLY A 27 -12.98 -44.28 41.61
CA GLY A 27 -13.80 -43.60 42.62
C GLY A 27 -13.13 -42.41 43.31
N LYS A 28 -12.01 -41.91 42.77
CA LYS A 28 -11.19 -40.86 43.41
C LYS A 28 -11.69 -39.44 43.15
N ILE A 29 -12.54 -39.24 42.15
CA ILE A 29 -12.99 -37.94 41.66
C ILE A 29 -14.49 -38.01 41.31
N SER A 30 -15.26 -36.96 41.61
CA SER A 30 -16.68 -36.90 41.27
C SER A 30 -16.91 -36.75 39.75
N SER A 31 -18.08 -37.19 39.28
CA SER A 31 -18.51 -37.00 37.88
C SER A 31 -18.56 -35.52 37.47
N ASP A 32 -18.98 -34.63 38.39
CA ASP A 32 -19.03 -33.19 38.15
C ASP A 32 -17.61 -32.57 38.12
N ASP A 33 -16.70 -33.00 38.99
CA ASP A 33 -15.29 -32.57 38.97
C ASP A 33 -14.62 -32.96 37.65
N VAL A 34 -14.92 -34.15 37.11
CA VAL A 34 -14.39 -34.56 35.79
C VAL A 34 -15.03 -33.75 34.65
N ARG A 35 -16.29 -33.32 34.76
CA ARG A 35 -16.89 -32.39 33.78
C ARG A 35 -16.13 -31.05 33.78
N CYS A 36 -15.82 -30.51 34.96
CA CYS A 36 -15.00 -29.31 35.11
C CYS A 36 -13.58 -29.50 34.55
N LEU A 37 -12.90 -30.60 34.89
CA LEU A 37 -11.56 -30.92 34.39
C LEU A 37 -11.53 -31.05 32.86
N LYS A 38 -12.53 -31.68 32.24
CA LYS A 38 -12.65 -31.76 30.77
C LYS A 38 -12.89 -30.40 30.11
N ALA A 39 -13.64 -29.51 30.75
CA ALA A 39 -13.80 -28.14 30.27
C ALA A 39 -12.47 -27.37 30.31
N THR A 40 -11.77 -27.37 31.45
CA THR A 40 -10.46 -26.72 31.63
C THR A 40 -9.40 -27.28 30.68
N LEU A 41 -9.38 -28.59 30.44
CA LEU A 41 -8.46 -29.24 29.48
C LEU A 41 -8.70 -28.75 28.05
N LYS A 42 -9.97 -28.63 27.63
CA LYS A 42 -10.36 -28.11 26.31
C LYS A 42 -9.95 -26.64 26.13
N GLU A 43 -10.15 -25.82 27.16
CA GLU A 43 -9.69 -24.42 27.16
C GLU A 43 -8.17 -24.30 27.08
N HIS A 44 -7.44 -25.10 27.87
CA HIS A 44 -5.98 -25.12 27.86
C HIS A 44 -5.41 -25.50 26.49
N ILE A 45 -6.03 -26.44 25.78
CA ILE A 45 -5.64 -26.80 24.39
C ILE A 45 -5.94 -25.66 23.43
N SER A 46 -7.11 -25.03 23.50
CA SER A 46 -7.43 -23.84 22.69
C SER A 46 -6.45 -22.69 22.93
N LEU A 47 -6.03 -22.49 24.18
CA LEU A 47 -5.04 -21.49 24.56
C LEU A 47 -3.65 -21.84 23.99
N LYS A 48 -3.24 -23.11 24.07
CA LYS A 48 -1.98 -23.61 23.50
C LYS A 48 -1.92 -23.41 21.98
N GLU A 49 -3.00 -23.68 21.25
CA GLU A 49 -3.08 -23.39 19.80
C GLU A 49 -2.96 -21.89 19.50
N LYS A 50 -3.63 -21.02 20.28
CA LYS A 50 -3.51 -19.56 20.14
C LYS A 50 -2.07 -19.11 20.38
N VAL A 51 -1.39 -19.67 21.38
CA VAL A 51 0.02 -19.39 21.68
C VAL A 51 0.95 -19.82 20.54
N GLU A 52 0.77 -21.01 19.95
CA GLU A 52 1.58 -21.45 18.80
C GLU A 52 1.31 -20.61 17.54
N LYS A 53 0.05 -20.20 17.29
CA LYS A 53 -0.29 -19.24 16.23
C LYS A 53 0.42 -17.89 16.46
N LEU A 54 0.44 -17.38 17.69
CA LEU A 54 1.15 -16.14 18.04
C LEU A 54 2.68 -16.27 17.86
N LYS A 55 3.29 -17.39 18.27
CA LYS A 55 4.72 -17.65 18.01
C LYS A 55 5.05 -17.66 16.52
N SER A 56 4.21 -18.31 15.71
CA SER A 56 4.36 -18.36 14.25
C SER A 56 4.25 -16.97 13.62
N LEU A 57 3.27 -16.17 14.04
CA LEU A 57 3.11 -14.78 13.60
C LEU A 57 4.30 -13.90 14.02
N LEU A 58 4.78 -14.05 15.26
CA LEU A 58 5.95 -13.31 15.75
C LEU A 58 7.22 -13.67 14.97
N GLY A 59 7.42 -14.95 14.65
CA GLY A 59 8.52 -15.41 13.79
C GLY A 59 8.46 -14.84 12.37
N ARG A 60 7.26 -14.80 11.76
CA ARG A 60 7.03 -14.17 10.46
C ARG A 60 7.27 -12.65 10.51
N SER A 61 6.80 -11.98 11.55
CA SER A 61 7.01 -10.55 11.79
C SER A 61 8.50 -10.21 11.92
N ALA A 62 9.25 -10.95 12.75
CA ALA A 62 10.69 -10.78 12.92
C ALA A 62 11.47 -11.03 11.62
N LYS A 63 11.04 -11.97 10.77
CA LYS A 63 11.62 -12.17 9.43
C LYS A 63 11.33 -10.97 8.51
N SER A 64 10.08 -10.55 8.42
CA SER A 64 9.65 -9.39 7.60
C SER A 64 10.36 -8.10 8.03
N GLN A 65 10.56 -7.87 9.33
CA GLN A 65 11.30 -6.72 9.85
C GLN A 65 12.78 -6.73 9.43
N ARG A 66 13.43 -7.91 9.38
CA ARG A 66 14.81 -8.03 8.87
C ARG A 66 14.88 -7.75 7.37
N GLU A 67 13.94 -8.28 6.59
CA GLU A 67 13.86 -8.04 5.14
C GLU A 67 13.61 -6.57 4.82
N ALA A 68 12.70 -5.92 5.55
CA ALA A 68 12.44 -4.49 5.45
C ALA A 68 13.70 -3.65 5.78
N LYS A 69 14.45 -4.02 6.83
CA LYS A 69 15.72 -3.35 7.16
C LYS A 69 16.76 -3.49 6.05
N VAL A 70 16.96 -4.69 5.52
CA VAL A 70 17.91 -4.93 4.41
C VAL A 70 17.51 -4.13 3.15
N SER A 71 16.20 -4.05 2.86
CA SER A 71 15.68 -3.23 1.75
C SER A 71 15.96 -1.73 1.97
N SER A 72 15.73 -1.22 3.18
CA SER A 72 16.03 0.16 3.58
C SER A 72 17.52 0.48 3.45
N ASP A 73 18.40 -0.37 3.97
CA ASP A 73 19.85 -0.20 3.89
C ASP A 73 20.34 -0.19 2.41
N ALA A 74 19.71 -1.00 1.55
CA ALA A 74 19.99 -1.03 0.11
C ALA A 74 19.47 0.22 -0.61
N ALA A 75 18.31 0.74 -0.25
CA ALA A 75 17.77 2.00 -0.78
C ALA A 75 18.65 3.19 -0.38
N GLN A 76 19.07 3.26 0.89
CA GLN A 76 19.95 4.32 1.39
C GLN A 76 21.32 4.34 0.70
N LYS A 77 21.89 3.15 0.39
CA LYS A 77 23.12 3.05 -0.42
C LYS A 77 22.94 3.59 -1.85
N ARG A 78 21.81 3.29 -2.51
CA ARG A 78 21.51 3.84 -3.85
C ARG A 78 21.35 5.36 -3.82
N LEU A 79 20.65 5.88 -2.81
CA LEU A 79 20.49 7.33 -2.62
C LEU A 79 21.85 8.02 -2.40
N ALA A 80 22.73 7.47 -1.56
CA ALA A 80 24.08 7.97 -1.35
C ALA A 80 25.00 7.84 -2.59
N GLN A 81 24.68 6.97 -3.55
CA GLN A 81 25.36 6.91 -4.84
C GLN A 81 24.81 7.98 -5.80
N ALA A 82 23.49 8.15 -5.88
CA ALA A 82 22.84 9.17 -6.68
C ALA A 82 23.26 10.60 -6.25
N MET A 83 23.33 10.88 -4.95
CA MET A 83 23.81 12.17 -4.43
C MET A 83 25.26 12.49 -4.86
N ARG A 84 26.17 11.50 -4.84
CA ARG A 84 27.54 11.68 -5.32
C ARG A 84 27.60 11.91 -6.83
N GLU A 85 26.70 11.30 -7.59
CA GLU A 85 26.62 11.53 -9.03
C GLU A 85 26.05 12.92 -9.36
N ILE A 86 25.06 13.40 -8.60
CA ILE A 86 24.57 14.78 -8.69
C ILE A 86 25.69 15.77 -8.37
N GLU A 87 26.47 15.55 -7.31
CA GLU A 87 27.63 16.40 -6.97
C GLU A 87 28.69 16.42 -8.10
N ARG A 88 28.94 15.26 -8.73
CA ARG A 88 29.83 15.12 -9.89
C ARG A 88 29.31 15.86 -11.12
N LEU A 89 28.00 15.82 -11.36
CA LEU A 89 27.34 16.52 -12.47
C LEU A 89 27.32 18.04 -12.25
N ASN A 90 27.06 18.51 -11.04
CA ASN A 90 27.16 19.94 -10.69
C ASN A 90 28.59 20.46 -10.94
N LYS A 91 29.63 19.75 -10.48
CA LYS A 91 31.04 20.09 -10.77
C LYS A 91 31.40 20.08 -12.27
N LYS A 92 30.60 19.44 -13.12
CA LYS A 92 30.73 19.53 -14.59
C LYS A 92 29.94 20.71 -15.16
N LEU A 93 28.76 21.00 -14.61
CA LEU A 93 27.96 22.15 -14.98
C LEU A 93 28.71 23.46 -14.67
N ASP A 94 29.33 23.56 -13.49
CA ASP A 94 30.18 24.71 -13.11
C ASP A 94 31.31 24.93 -14.12
N LYS A 95 31.95 23.85 -14.60
CA LYS A 95 33.00 23.90 -15.64
C LYS A 95 32.49 24.28 -17.03
N LEU A 96 31.20 24.06 -17.31
CA LEU A 96 30.57 24.50 -18.56
C LEU A 96 30.11 25.95 -18.47
N GLN A 97 29.67 26.41 -17.29
CA GLN A 97 29.30 27.80 -17.02
C GLN A 97 30.52 28.74 -16.95
N THR A 98 31.66 28.25 -16.47
CA THR A 98 32.93 28.99 -16.37
C THR A 98 33.81 28.89 -17.63
N ARG A 99 33.36 28.17 -18.66
CA ARG A 99 34.06 28.11 -19.94
C ARG A 99 33.85 29.43 -20.70
N PRO A 100 34.90 30.02 -21.32
CA PRO A 100 34.75 31.19 -22.16
C PRO A 100 33.66 30.99 -23.21
N SER A 101 32.82 32.00 -23.41
CA SER A 101 31.77 31.93 -24.43
C SER A 101 32.40 31.94 -25.82
N HIS A 102 31.64 31.51 -26.83
CA HIS A 102 32.10 31.63 -28.22
C HIS A 102 32.34 33.10 -28.62
N LEU A 103 31.67 34.06 -27.97
CA LEU A 103 31.87 35.49 -28.16
C LEU A 103 33.26 35.93 -27.65
N ASP A 104 33.69 35.44 -26.49
CA ASP A 104 35.00 35.75 -25.91
C ASP A 104 36.13 35.21 -26.80
N LEU A 105 36.00 33.98 -27.31
CA LEU A 105 36.94 33.42 -28.29
C LEU A 105 36.96 34.23 -29.59
N LEU A 106 35.82 34.75 -30.06
CA LEU A 106 35.74 35.57 -31.27
C LEU A 106 36.49 36.90 -31.09
N MET A 107 36.36 37.57 -29.95
CA MET A 107 37.12 38.79 -29.63
C MET A 107 38.64 38.52 -29.56
N ASP A 108 39.04 37.37 -29.00
CA ASP A 108 40.44 36.92 -29.01
C ASP A 108 40.94 36.62 -30.45
N PHE A 109 40.08 36.09 -31.33
CA PHE A 109 40.44 35.90 -32.74
C PHE A 109 40.60 37.23 -33.48
N GLU A 110 39.66 38.17 -33.34
CA GLU A 110 39.73 39.50 -33.97
C GLU A 110 40.98 40.27 -33.53
N THR A 111 41.25 40.36 -32.22
CA THR A 111 42.44 41.06 -31.69
C THR A 111 43.78 40.41 -32.06
N ASN A 112 43.81 39.11 -32.38
CA ASN A 112 45.00 38.46 -32.92
C ASN A 112 45.11 38.57 -34.45
N PHE A 113 43.97 38.66 -35.15
CA PHE A 113 43.92 38.86 -36.61
C PHE A 113 44.39 40.27 -37.00
N ASP A 114 43.96 41.31 -36.27
CA ASP A 114 44.41 42.68 -36.47
C ASP A 114 45.93 42.84 -36.28
N LYS A 115 46.50 42.15 -35.28
CA LYS A 115 47.96 42.11 -35.07
C LYS A 115 48.70 41.45 -36.23
N ALA A 116 48.13 40.39 -36.82
CA ALA A 116 48.73 39.74 -37.98
C ALA A 116 48.67 40.63 -39.23
N LEU A 117 47.55 41.32 -39.47
CA LEU A 117 47.41 42.28 -40.57
C LEU A 117 48.41 43.43 -40.49
N LEU A 118 48.60 44.02 -39.29
CA LEU A 118 49.61 45.05 -39.04
C LEU A 118 51.05 44.55 -39.29
N SER A 119 51.29 43.23 -39.21
CA SER A 119 52.61 42.62 -39.44
C SER A 119 52.93 42.33 -40.91
N VAL A 120 51.95 42.36 -41.82
CA VAL A 120 52.13 41.93 -43.23
C VAL A 120 52.31 43.12 -44.19
N GLY A 121 51.92 44.33 -43.81
CA GLY A 121 51.93 45.51 -44.69
C GLY A 121 53.29 46.17 -45.01
N GLN A 122 54.43 45.48 -44.84
CA GLN A 122 55.78 46.10 -44.92
C GLN A 122 56.75 45.58 -45.98
N SER A 123 56.30 44.74 -46.93
CA SER A 123 57.03 44.45 -48.17
C SER A 123 56.06 44.35 -49.35
N GLY A 124 56.29 44.91 -50.53
CA GLY A 124 57.52 45.47 -51.09
C GLY A 124 57.68 44.85 -52.49
N GLY A 125 57.33 45.59 -53.54
CA GLY A 125 57.28 45.07 -54.92
C GLY A 125 57.96 46.01 -55.90
N GLU A 126 58.51 45.44 -56.98
CA GLU A 126 59.18 46.17 -58.06
C GLU A 126 59.03 45.41 -59.40
N ASP A 127 58.94 46.18 -60.49
CA ASP A 127 58.61 45.71 -61.84
C ASP A 127 59.81 45.15 -62.63
N THR A 128 59.55 44.55 -63.81
CA THR A 128 60.36 44.89 -65.02
C THR A 128 59.71 44.40 -66.32
N ALA A 129 59.81 45.23 -67.36
CA ALA A 129 59.54 44.89 -68.76
C ALA A 129 60.57 45.60 -69.65
N ALA A 130 61.04 44.95 -70.73
CA ALA A 130 61.62 45.60 -71.92
C ALA A 130 61.95 44.58 -73.03
N ALA A 131 62.01 45.04 -74.28
CA ALA A 131 62.44 44.29 -75.46
C ALA A 131 63.13 45.24 -76.46
N GLU A 132 63.99 44.72 -77.35
CA GLU A 132 64.40 45.23 -78.70
C GLU A 132 65.57 44.35 -79.22
N ARG A 133 65.84 44.01 -80.50
CA ARG A 133 65.58 44.48 -81.90
C ARG A 133 66.50 45.58 -82.47
N THR A 134 67.47 45.18 -83.31
CA THR A 134 68.15 45.97 -84.38
C THR A 134 68.87 45.01 -85.37
N SER A 135 69.50 45.48 -86.46
CA SER A 135 68.94 45.88 -87.76
C SER A 135 70.03 45.83 -88.86
N PHE A 136 69.63 45.80 -90.14
CA PHE A 136 70.46 45.66 -91.36
C PHE A 136 71.50 46.75 -91.63
N LYS A 137 72.47 46.44 -92.52
CA LYS A 137 72.82 47.28 -93.69
C LYS A 137 73.52 46.52 -94.82
N MET A 138 73.42 47.06 -96.03
CA MET A 138 73.89 46.57 -97.34
C MET A 138 74.52 47.76 -98.09
N ASP A 139 75.38 47.55 -99.08
CA ASP A 139 75.70 48.56 -100.10
C ASP A 139 76.28 47.90 -101.39
N ASP A 140 76.22 48.64 -102.50
CA ASP A 140 76.44 48.16 -103.88
C ASP A 140 77.89 48.48 -104.39
N ASN A 141 78.31 48.47 -105.68
CA ASN A 141 77.68 48.27 -107.01
C ASN A 141 78.77 47.93 -108.06
N GLN A 142 78.47 47.14 -109.13
CA GLN A 142 78.91 47.43 -110.52
C GLN A 142 78.51 46.37 -111.58
N GLU A 143 78.14 46.87 -112.77
CA GLU A 143 77.65 46.11 -113.93
C GLU A 143 78.67 46.09 -115.11
N SER A 144 79.23 44.93 -115.44
CA SER A 144 79.56 44.55 -116.84
C SER A 144 79.66 43.03 -117.04
N SER A 145 78.89 42.29 -116.26
CA SER A 145 78.78 40.82 -116.23
C SER A 145 77.30 40.40 -116.31
N ASN A 146 76.44 41.30 -116.81
CA ASN A 146 75.09 41.50 -116.30
C ASN A 146 74.16 40.29 -116.43
N LEU A 147 74.33 39.38 -117.39
CA LEU A 147 73.49 38.18 -117.42
C LEU A 147 73.90 37.19 -116.33
N ASP A 148 75.20 36.95 -116.15
CA ASP A 148 75.73 36.06 -115.11
C ASP A 148 75.62 36.70 -113.72
N THR A 149 75.77 38.02 -113.59
CA THR A 149 75.51 38.71 -112.31
C THR A 149 74.03 38.88 -112.01
N MET A 150 73.14 39.08 -112.99
CA MET A 150 71.69 39.03 -112.76
C MET A 150 71.24 37.61 -112.42
N LEU A 151 71.81 36.56 -113.04
CA LEU A 151 71.56 35.17 -112.65
C LEU A 151 72.14 34.84 -111.27
N LEU A 152 73.34 35.31 -110.92
CA LEU A 152 73.88 35.18 -109.56
C LEU A 152 73.05 35.97 -108.54
N GLN A 153 72.52 37.13 -108.91
CA GLN A 153 71.67 37.96 -108.06
C GLN A 153 70.30 37.30 -107.87
N GLU A 154 69.61 36.88 -108.93
CA GLU A 154 68.36 36.12 -108.82
C GLU A 154 68.56 34.80 -108.06
N LEU A 155 69.71 34.12 -108.23
CA LEU A 155 70.04 32.92 -107.46
C LEU A 155 70.36 33.25 -105.99
N GLY A 156 70.94 34.42 -105.71
CA GLY A 156 71.16 34.96 -104.36
C GLY A 156 69.86 35.40 -103.67
N GLU A 157 68.95 36.02 -104.41
CA GLU A 157 67.61 36.41 -103.98
C GLU A 157 66.72 35.19 -103.78
N ALA A 158 66.79 34.19 -104.67
CA ALA A 158 66.14 32.90 -104.52
C ALA A 158 66.69 32.14 -103.31
N LYS A 159 68.02 32.16 -103.08
CA LYS A 159 68.64 31.59 -101.87
C LYS A 159 68.18 32.31 -100.60
N SER A 160 68.14 33.64 -100.59
CA SER A 160 67.58 34.43 -99.47
C SER A 160 66.08 34.13 -99.25
N ARG A 161 65.33 33.87 -100.32
CA ARG A 161 63.91 33.49 -100.27
C ARG A 161 63.72 32.07 -99.72
N ILE A 162 64.58 31.13 -100.10
CA ILE A 162 64.62 29.77 -99.54
C ILE A 162 64.95 29.85 -98.06
N GLU A 163 65.98 30.57 -97.65
CA GLU A 163 66.35 30.77 -96.23
C GLU A 163 65.22 31.43 -95.41
N LYS A 164 64.51 32.41 -95.99
CA LYS A 164 63.29 33.00 -95.38
C LYS A 164 62.13 32.00 -95.28
N LEU A 165 61.98 31.09 -96.23
CA LEU A 165 60.97 30.02 -96.20
C LEU A 165 61.35 28.91 -95.21
N GLU A 166 62.63 28.55 -95.10
CA GLU A 166 63.15 27.57 -94.14
C GLU A 166 63.02 28.07 -92.70
N THR A 167 63.37 29.34 -92.45
CA THR A 167 63.18 29.98 -91.13
C THR A 167 61.70 30.12 -90.78
N LEU A 168 60.83 30.51 -91.74
CA LEU A 168 59.39 30.54 -91.53
C LEU A 168 58.79 29.14 -91.28
N ASN A 169 59.25 28.12 -91.99
CA ASN A 169 58.81 26.73 -91.81
C ASN A 169 59.27 26.18 -90.45
N SER A 170 60.51 26.48 -90.04
CA SER A 170 61.04 26.15 -88.70
C SER A 170 60.22 26.84 -87.60
N ALA A 171 59.84 28.11 -87.79
CA ALA A 171 58.97 28.84 -86.86
C ALA A 171 57.54 28.28 -86.82
N MET A 172 56.98 27.89 -87.97
CA MET A 172 55.67 27.21 -88.07
C MET A 172 55.69 25.86 -87.35
N MET A 173 56.72 25.04 -87.56
CA MET A 173 56.90 23.74 -86.89
C MET A 173 57.08 23.90 -85.38
N SER A 174 57.89 24.87 -84.94
CA SER A 174 58.04 25.21 -83.51
C SER A 174 56.71 25.67 -82.90
N ARG A 175 55.93 26.50 -83.61
CA ARG A 175 54.60 26.91 -83.16
C ARG A 175 53.61 25.74 -83.14
N SER A 176 53.65 24.83 -84.11
CA SER A 176 52.80 23.63 -84.16
C SER A 176 53.07 22.72 -82.96
N THR A 177 54.35 22.42 -82.70
CA THR A 177 54.75 21.60 -81.54
C THR A 177 54.38 22.26 -80.20
N GLN A 178 54.53 23.58 -80.06
CA GLN A 178 54.05 24.32 -78.89
C GLN A 178 52.52 24.22 -78.71
N LEU A 179 51.74 24.37 -79.80
CA LEU A 179 50.29 24.23 -79.76
C LEU A 179 49.84 22.79 -79.44
N GLU A 180 50.52 21.77 -79.94
CA GLU A 180 50.27 20.37 -79.60
C GLU A 180 50.56 20.08 -78.12
N VAL A 181 51.67 20.59 -77.58
CA VAL A 181 51.99 20.47 -76.15
C VAL A 181 50.94 21.19 -75.31
N GLY A 182 50.58 22.43 -75.66
CA GLY A 182 49.52 23.19 -74.98
C GLY A 182 48.15 22.52 -75.04
N THR A 183 47.82 21.87 -76.15
CA THR A 183 46.57 21.08 -76.27
C THR A 183 46.61 19.87 -75.33
N LYS A 184 47.72 19.12 -75.31
CA LYS A 184 47.90 17.95 -74.42
C LYS A 184 47.86 18.34 -72.93
N THR A 185 48.39 19.50 -72.54
CA THR A 185 48.27 19.99 -71.16
C THR A 185 46.83 20.36 -70.80
N LEU A 186 46.11 21.06 -71.69
CA LEU A 186 44.70 21.41 -71.47
C LEU A 186 43.78 20.17 -71.42
N GLU A 187 44.04 19.16 -72.24
CA GLU A 187 43.32 17.88 -72.17
C GLU A 187 43.53 17.17 -70.83
N LYS A 188 44.77 17.16 -70.32
CA LYS A 188 45.09 16.62 -69.01
C LYS A 188 44.39 17.39 -67.89
N GLU A 189 44.48 18.72 -67.88
CA GLU A 189 43.82 19.58 -66.89
C GLU A 189 42.29 19.39 -66.89
N ARG A 190 41.67 19.29 -68.08
CA ARG A 190 40.24 18.97 -68.24
C ARG A 190 39.90 17.64 -67.58
N ASP A 191 40.71 16.60 -67.80
CA ASP A 191 40.41 15.26 -67.30
C ASP A 191 40.71 15.13 -65.79
N ASP A 192 41.74 15.79 -65.29
CA ASP A 192 42.02 15.93 -63.86
C ASP A 192 40.89 16.68 -63.14
N ALA A 193 40.42 17.81 -63.68
CA ALA A 193 39.26 18.55 -63.17
C ALA A 193 37.96 17.71 -63.21
N ARG A 194 37.75 16.94 -64.28
CA ARG A 194 36.59 16.04 -64.41
C ARG A 194 36.64 14.90 -63.38
N ASN A 195 37.82 14.38 -63.07
CA ASN A 195 38.01 13.35 -62.06
C ASN A 195 37.85 13.90 -60.64
N LEU A 196 38.37 15.11 -60.37
CA LEU A 196 38.13 15.82 -59.11
C LEU A 196 36.64 16.09 -58.88
N SER A 197 35.92 16.56 -59.91
CA SER A 197 34.47 16.80 -59.83
C SER A 197 33.69 15.52 -59.51
N LYS A 198 34.01 14.38 -60.15
CA LYS A 198 33.41 13.08 -59.82
C LYS A 198 33.67 12.68 -58.37
N ARG A 199 34.91 12.87 -57.88
CA ARG A 199 35.30 12.56 -56.50
C ARG A 199 34.48 13.40 -55.51
N GLN A 200 34.43 14.72 -55.71
CA GLN A 200 33.65 15.64 -54.87
C GLN A 200 32.13 15.30 -54.90
N GLN A 201 31.59 14.87 -56.03
CA GLN A 201 30.20 14.40 -56.11
C GLN A 201 29.95 13.11 -55.30
N MET A 202 30.93 12.20 -55.22
CA MET A 202 30.81 11.01 -54.36
C MET A 202 30.96 11.36 -52.88
N GLU A 203 31.94 12.20 -52.53
CA GLU A 203 32.12 12.70 -51.16
C GLU A 203 30.87 13.44 -50.66
N LEU A 204 30.24 14.28 -51.50
CA LEU A 204 28.96 14.92 -51.20
C LEU A 204 27.81 13.92 -50.96
N ARG A 205 27.74 12.83 -51.75
CA ARG A 205 26.71 11.78 -51.56
C ARG A 205 26.94 11.01 -50.26
N MET A 206 28.18 10.68 -49.93
CA MET A 206 28.52 10.02 -48.67
C MET A 206 28.18 10.90 -47.47
N ALA A 207 28.59 12.17 -47.48
CA ALA A 207 28.26 13.13 -46.42
C ALA A 207 26.75 13.32 -46.23
N LYS A 208 25.95 13.29 -47.32
CA LYS A 208 24.49 13.32 -47.23
C LYS A 208 23.91 12.05 -46.59
N LEU A 209 24.40 10.88 -46.97
CA LEU A 209 23.96 9.60 -46.38
C LEU A 209 24.32 9.50 -44.89
N GLU A 210 25.52 9.97 -44.50
CA GLU A 210 25.95 10.06 -43.09
C GLU A 210 25.08 11.05 -42.30
N ALA A 211 24.76 12.21 -42.86
CA ALA A 211 23.86 13.18 -42.25
C ALA A 211 22.43 12.63 -42.08
N GLU A 212 21.89 11.95 -43.09
CA GLU A 212 20.59 11.26 -42.99
C GLU A 212 20.61 10.14 -41.93
N GLN A 213 21.69 9.36 -41.86
CA GLN A 213 21.84 8.31 -40.85
C GLN A 213 21.91 8.90 -39.43
N ALA A 214 22.65 9.99 -39.24
CA ALA A 214 22.70 10.72 -37.97
C ALA A 214 21.33 11.31 -37.60
N GLN A 215 20.58 11.83 -38.58
CA GLN A 215 19.23 12.36 -38.37
C GLN A 215 18.23 11.26 -37.97
N ARG A 216 18.26 10.08 -38.62
CA ARG A 216 17.44 8.93 -38.23
C ARG A 216 17.77 8.47 -36.82
N ALA A 217 19.05 8.30 -36.50
CA ALA A 217 19.49 7.92 -35.16
C ALA A 217 19.09 8.96 -34.09
N LEU A 218 19.05 10.25 -34.42
CA LEU A 218 18.56 11.30 -33.54
C LEU A 218 17.04 11.20 -33.34
N MET A 219 16.26 10.94 -34.39
CA MET A 219 14.81 10.69 -34.27
C MET A 219 14.49 9.47 -33.40
N ASP A 220 15.22 8.37 -33.55
CA ASP A 220 15.07 7.18 -32.69
C ASP A 220 15.38 7.50 -31.22
N LYS A 221 16.35 8.38 -30.95
CA LYS A 221 16.66 8.86 -29.59
C LYS A 221 15.59 9.81 -29.03
N VAL A 222 14.97 10.65 -29.86
CA VAL A 222 13.85 11.49 -29.45
C VAL A 222 12.64 10.63 -29.07
N ALA A 223 12.26 9.65 -29.90
CA ALA A 223 11.16 8.73 -29.60
C ALA A 223 11.41 7.95 -28.29
N SER A 224 12.64 7.48 -28.07
CA SER A 224 13.02 6.81 -26.81
C SER A 224 12.99 7.74 -25.59
N LEU A 225 13.30 9.03 -25.75
CA LEU A 225 13.17 10.03 -24.69
C LEU A 225 11.70 10.34 -24.36
N GLU A 226 10.82 10.39 -25.37
CA GLU A 226 9.37 10.55 -25.18
C GLU A 226 8.76 9.35 -24.44
N GLU A 227 9.14 8.12 -24.78
CA GLU A 227 8.73 6.91 -24.06
C GLU A 227 9.17 6.94 -22.59
N MET A 228 10.44 7.26 -22.32
CA MET A 228 10.94 7.40 -20.94
C MET A 228 10.23 8.52 -20.17
N GLN A 229 9.84 9.63 -20.82
CA GLN A 229 9.07 10.69 -20.16
C GLN A 229 7.66 10.20 -19.77
N ILE A 230 7.00 9.42 -20.62
CA ILE A 230 5.70 8.81 -20.31
C ILE A 230 5.81 7.84 -19.12
N GLU A 231 6.89 7.05 -19.04
CA GLU A 231 7.17 6.19 -17.88
C GLU A 231 7.38 7.02 -16.59
N ILE A 232 8.17 8.09 -16.66
CA ILE A 232 8.42 9.01 -15.52
C ILE A 232 7.11 9.62 -15.03
N ASP A 233 6.25 10.09 -15.94
CA ASP A 233 4.95 10.67 -15.59
C ASP A 233 4.00 9.64 -14.98
N LEU A 234 3.99 8.41 -15.51
CA LEU A 234 3.19 7.31 -14.97
C LEU A 234 3.64 6.92 -13.55
N VAL A 235 4.95 6.77 -13.33
CA VAL A 235 5.54 6.46 -12.02
C VAL A 235 5.32 7.60 -11.03
N SER A 236 5.49 8.86 -11.46
CA SER A 236 5.23 10.04 -10.63
C SER A 236 3.76 10.13 -10.21
N LYS A 237 2.83 9.87 -11.13
CA LYS A 237 1.38 9.83 -10.88
C LYS A 237 0.97 8.65 -9.99
N ALA A 238 1.63 7.50 -10.12
CA ALA A 238 1.43 6.34 -9.23
C ALA A 238 1.95 6.61 -7.81
N SER A 239 3.14 7.20 -7.71
CA SER A 239 3.78 7.62 -6.44
C SER A 239 2.92 8.64 -5.69
N SER A 240 2.48 9.71 -6.37
CA SER A 240 1.56 10.71 -5.80
C SER A 240 0.28 10.07 -5.27
N LYS A 241 -0.36 9.17 -6.04
CA LYS A 241 -1.54 8.40 -5.59
C LYS A 241 -1.24 7.51 -4.37
N ALA A 242 -0.05 6.91 -4.29
CA ALA A 242 0.36 6.10 -3.15
C ALA A 242 0.54 6.96 -1.89
N CYS A 243 1.20 8.12 -2.00
CA CYS A 243 1.35 9.08 -0.90
C CYS A 243 -0.02 9.58 -0.38
N VAL A 244 -0.96 9.91 -1.26
CA VAL A 244 -2.31 10.33 -0.86
C VAL A 244 -3.07 9.20 -0.14
N ARG A 245 -2.91 7.94 -0.55
CA ARG A 245 -3.49 6.80 0.17
C ARG A 245 -2.82 6.56 1.53
N ALA A 246 -1.51 6.74 1.62
CA ALA A 246 -0.76 6.58 2.86
C ALA A 246 -1.21 7.64 3.89
N ALA A 247 -1.31 8.91 3.49
CA ALA A 247 -1.81 9.99 4.34
C ALA A 247 -3.23 9.72 4.85
N LYS A 248 -4.16 9.31 3.97
CA LYS A 248 -5.53 8.90 4.38
C LYS A 248 -5.54 7.69 5.31
N GLY A 249 -4.62 6.74 5.14
CA GLY A 249 -4.45 5.60 6.04
C GLY A 249 -3.95 6.01 7.42
N GLU A 250 -3.06 7.01 7.49
CA GLU A 250 -2.56 7.59 8.75
C GLU A 250 -3.64 8.40 9.48
N GLU A 251 -4.42 9.23 8.76
CA GLU A 251 -5.60 9.91 9.31
C GLU A 251 -6.61 8.92 9.92
N ALA A 252 -6.94 7.84 9.20
CA ALA A 252 -7.83 6.80 9.70
C ALA A 252 -7.25 6.07 10.93
N ALA A 253 -5.95 5.77 10.93
CA ALA A 253 -5.29 5.15 12.08
C ALA A 253 -5.28 6.07 13.32
N ASN A 254 -5.14 7.39 13.12
CA ASN A 254 -5.22 8.37 14.19
C ASN A 254 -6.66 8.51 14.73
N SER A 255 -7.69 8.50 13.87
CA SER A 255 -9.11 8.47 14.29
C SER A 255 -9.38 7.23 15.16
N LEU A 256 -9.03 6.04 14.68
CA LEU A 256 -9.18 4.78 15.41
C LEU A 256 -8.44 4.78 16.76
N LYS A 257 -7.28 5.44 16.85
CA LYS A 257 -6.55 5.62 18.12
C LYS A 257 -7.31 6.53 19.08
N THR A 258 -7.89 7.63 18.60
CA THR A 258 -8.71 8.53 19.44
C THR A 258 -10.01 7.86 19.88
N GLU A 259 -10.70 7.16 18.99
CA GLU A 259 -11.90 6.37 19.29
C GLU A 259 -11.62 5.29 20.33
N LYS A 260 -10.52 4.53 20.17
CA LYS A 260 -10.12 3.50 21.14
C LYS A 260 -9.84 4.10 22.53
N ASN A 261 -9.17 5.24 22.60
CA ASN A 261 -8.93 5.93 23.88
C ASN A 261 -10.26 6.39 24.53
N HIS A 262 -11.21 6.87 23.72
CA HIS A 262 -12.53 7.29 24.20
C HIS A 262 -13.36 6.09 24.69
N ILE A 263 -13.35 4.96 23.96
CA ILE A 263 -13.98 3.71 24.38
C ILE A 263 -13.40 3.25 25.73
N GLN A 264 -12.08 3.23 25.88
CA GLN A 264 -11.42 2.85 27.14
C GLN A 264 -11.81 3.78 28.31
N GLN A 265 -11.98 5.08 28.04
CA GLN A 265 -12.49 6.03 29.03
C GLN A 265 -13.94 5.70 29.43
N LEU A 266 -14.83 5.45 28.47
CA LEU A 266 -16.22 5.05 28.73
C LEU A 266 -16.31 3.72 29.48
N GLU A 267 -15.49 2.73 29.14
CA GLU A 267 -15.39 1.45 29.86
C GLU A 267 -15.02 1.66 31.33
N SER A 268 -14.03 2.53 31.62
CA SER A 268 -13.66 2.86 33.01
C SER A 268 -14.77 3.58 33.78
N GLN A 269 -15.54 4.45 33.12
CA GLN A 269 -16.68 5.14 33.73
C GLN A 269 -17.82 4.15 34.04
N VAL A 270 -18.12 3.24 33.11
CA VAL A 270 -19.11 2.17 33.30
C VAL A 270 -18.69 1.24 34.43
N GLN A 271 -17.40 0.91 34.55
CA GLN A 271 -16.89 0.09 35.65
C GLN A 271 -17.04 0.80 37.01
N ALA A 272 -16.65 2.08 37.10
CA ALA A 272 -16.84 2.87 38.32
C ALA A 272 -18.32 3.00 38.71
N LEU A 273 -19.23 3.16 37.74
CA LEU A 273 -20.68 3.17 37.98
C LEU A 273 -21.22 1.82 38.48
N LYS A 274 -20.70 0.69 37.97
CA LYS A 274 -21.06 -0.65 38.47
C LYS A 274 -20.60 -0.85 39.91
N GLU A 275 -19.36 -0.47 40.23
CA GLU A 275 -18.80 -0.55 41.58
C GLU A 275 -19.59 0.34 42.56
N TRP A 276 -19.93 1.56 42.15
CA TRP A 276 -20.79 2.46 42.93
C TRP A 276 -22.20 1.89 43.14
N ALA A 277 -22.80 1.27 42.12
CA ALA A 277 -24.11 0.64 42.23
C ALA A 277 -24.11 -0.57 43.19
N LEU A 278 -23.05 -1.40 43.15
CA LEU A 278 -22.85 -2.51 44.08
C LEU A 278 -22.67 -2.01 45.52
N ALA A 279 -21.79 -1.04 45.75
CA ALA A 279 -21.59 -0.42 47.06
C ALA A 279 -22.89 0.25 47.58
N SER A 280 -23.69 0.87 46.71
CA SER A 280 -24.99 1.44 47.05
C SER A 280 -26.01 0.36 47.45
N ALA A 281 -26.00 -0.80 46.78
CA ALA A 281 -26.86 -1.94 47.12
C ALA A 281 -26.49 -2.55 48.47
N GLU A 282 -25.19 -2.76 48.72
CA GLU A 282 -24.68 -3.27 50.00
C GLU A 282 -24.97 -2.29 51.16
N ALA A 283 -24.74 -0.99 50.97
CA ALA A 283 -25.09 0.03 51.95
C ALA A 283 -26.60 0.05 52.27
N LYS A 284 -27.47 -0.15 51.27
CA LYS A 284 -28.92 -0.29 51.47
C LYS A 284 -29.28 -1.57 52.22
N GLN A 285 -28.57 -2.68 51.99
CA GLN A 285 -28.77 -3.92 52.75
C GLN A 285 -28.38 -3.73 54.22
N LEU A 286 -27.18 -3.22 54.49
CA LEU A 286 -26.71 -2.93 55.86
C LEU A 286 -27.65 -1.96 56.59
N MET A 287 -28.21 -0.96 55.89
CA MET A 287 -29.21 -0.07 56.46
C MET A 287 -30.52 -0.80 56.80
N LYS A 288 -31.02 -1.69 55.93
CA LYS A 288 -32.20 -2.53 56.22
C LYS A 288 -31.97 -3.45 57.43
N GLU A 289 -30.80 -4.08 57.51
CA GLU A 289 -30.42 -4.91 58.66
C GLU A 289 -30.34 -4.10 59.95
N ARG A 290 -29.77 -2.88 59.90
CA ARG A 290 -29.73 -1.96 61.04
C ARG A 290 -31.13 -1.50 61.47
N CYS A 291 -32.02 -1.18 60.53
CA CYS A 291 -33.43 -0.88 60.83
C CYS A 291 -34.11 -2.07 61.51
N ARG A 292 -33.98 -3.28 60.96
CA ARG A 292 -34.54 -4.52 61.55
C ARG A 292 -34.01 -4.79 62.97
N ILE A 293 -32.73 -4.55 63.23
CA ILE A 293 -32.15 -4.65 64.58
C ILE A 293 -32.75 -3.61 65.53
N LEU A 294 -32.95 -2.37 65.08
CA LEU A 294 -33.56 -1.31 65.88
C LEU A 294 -35.05 -1.59 66.15
N GLU A 295 -35.81 -2.04 65.16
CA GLU A 295 -37.20 -2.51 65.29
C GLU A 295 -37.33 -3.66 66.28
N ASN A 296 -36.44 -4.66 66.20
CA ASN A 296 -36.42 -5.76 67.16
C ASN A 296 -36.13 -5.28 68.59
N LYS A 297 -35.17 -4.37 68.77
CA LYS A 297 -34.88 -3.75 70.08
C LYS A 297 -36.07 -2.94 70.61
N LEU A 298 -36.77 -2.22 69.74
CA LEU A 298 -37.97 -1.45 70.07
C LEU A 298 -39.12 -2.38 70.50
N LYS A 299 -39.39 -3.46 69.75
CA LYS A 299 -40.41 -4.47 70.08
C LYS A 299 -40.15 -5.10 71.46
N VAL A 300 -38.90 -5.46 71.75
CA VAL A 300 -38.48 -6.00 73.07
C VAL A 300 -38.68 -4.97 74.18
N GLN A 301 -38.30 -3.69 73.99
CA GLN A 301 -38.54 -2.63 74.97
C GLN A 301 -40.03 -2.32 75.17
N GLN A 302 -40.87 -2.54 74.16
CA GLN A 302 -42.34 -2.38 74.23
C GLN A 302 -43.05 -3.63 74.81
N GLY A 303 -42.32 -4.63 75.30
CA GLY A 303 -42.90 -5.84 75.91
C GLY A 303 -43.62 -6.77 74.94
N ARG A 304 -43.42 -6.61 73.61
CA ARG A 304 -44.00 -7.50 72.60
C ARG A 304 -43.08 -8.69 72.36
N SER A 305 -43.66 -9.90 72.33
CA SER A 305 -42.91 -11.13 72.09
C SER A 305 -42.24 -11.13 70.71
N LEU A 306 -41.02 -11.65 70.62
CA LEU A 306 -40.21 -11.73 69.39
C LEU A 306 -40.84 -12.58 68.28
N ASN A 307 -41.87 -13.37 68.59
CA ASN A 307 -42.62 -14.18 67.63
C ASN A 307 -43.80 -13.44 66.99
N ASP A 308 -44.06 -12.19 67.37
CA ASP A 308 -45.12 -11.36 66.77
C ASP A 308 -44.63 -10.73 65.45
N THR A 309 -44.85 -11.46 64.35
CA THR A 309 -44.75 -10.97 62.96
C THR A 309 -45.90 -10.01 62.63
N GLY A 310 -46.11 -9.01 63.48
CA GLY A 310 -47.03 -7.91 63.22
C GLY A 310 -46.51 -7.02 62.10
N ASP A 311 -46.92 -7.34 60.88
CA ASP A 311 -46.96 -6.45 59.71
C ASP A 311 -48.43 -6.22 59.33
N ASP A 312 -49.17 -5.60 60.26
CA ASP A 312 -50.63 -5.59 60.30
C ASP A 312 -51.18 -4.15 60.41
N LYS A 313 -50.72 -3.28 59.49
CA LYS A 313 -51.14 -1.87 59.38
C LYS A 313 -51.31 -1.36 57.94
N SER A 314 -51.47 -2.24 56.95
CA SER A 314 -51.74 -1.81 55.55
C SER A 314 -52.74 -2.67 54.76
N ASN A 315 -53.07 -3.90 55.20
CA ASN A 315 -54.04 -4.74 54.51
C ASN A 315 -55.43 -4.71 55.19
N PRO A 316 -56.52 -4.41 54.46
CA PRO A 316 -57.89 -4.60 54.96
C PRO A 316 -58.32 -6.08 54.94
N GLU A 317 -57.47 -6.98 54.43
CA GLU A 317 -57.73 -8.41 54.28
C GLU A 317 -57.22 -9.20 55.50
N LYS A 318 -58.14 -9.84 56.21
CA LYS A 318 -57.79 -10.78 57.29
C LYS A 318 -57.31 -12.11 56.69
N LEU A 319 -56.02 -12.44 56.85
CA LEU A 319 -55.48 -13.74 56.46
C LEU A 319 -56.17 -14.87 57.25
N LEU A 320 -56.97 -15.69 56.56
CA LEU A 320 -57.72 -16.79 57.18
C LEU A 320 -56.86 -18.04 57.41
N PHE A 321 -56.02 -18.39 56.44
CA PHE A 321 -55.05 -19.46 56.53
C PHE A 321 -53.93 -19.24 55.51
N GLN A 322 -52.76 -19.83 55.76
CA GLN A 322 -51.69 -19.95 54.78
C GLN A 322 -51.20 -21.40 54.76
N LYS A 323 -51.09 -21.99 53.57
CA LYS A 323 -50.55 -23.34 53.37
C LYS A 323 -49.47 -23.26 52.31
N HIS A 324 -48.36 -23.93 52.58
CA HIS A 324 -47.28 -24.14 51.63
C HIS A 324 -47.27 -25.61 51.24
N GLY A 325 -47.09 -25.89 49.96
CA GLY A 325 -46.93 -27.23 49.42
C GLY A 325 -45.81 -27.21 48.40
N SER A 326 -45.04 -28.30 48.34
CA SER A 326 -44.06 -28.53 47.28
C SER A 326 -44.33 -29.89 46.68
N ARG A 327 -44.31 -29.96 45.34
CA ARG A 327 -44.56 -31.17 44.56
C ARG A 327 -43.66 -31.11 43.33
N VAL A 328 -42.90 -32.17 43.10
CA VAL A 328 -42.15 -32.35 41.84
C VAL A 328 -43.10 -33.05 40.86
N VAL A 329 -43.16 -32.53 39.64
CA VAL A 329 -43.98 -33.08 38.54
C VAL A 329 -43.03 -33.39 37.38
N GLY A 330 -43.04 -34.64 36.89
CA GLY A 330 -42.25 -35.04 35.73
C GLY A 330 -42.89 -34.60 34.41
N ALA A 331 -42.12 -34.67 33.32
CA ALA A 331 -42.62 -34.34 32.00
C ALA A 331 -43.67 -35.38 31.54
N GLY A 332 -44.92 -34.93 31.39
CA GLY A 332 -46.05 -35.79 31.03
C GLY A 332 -46.81 -36.39 32.23
N ASP A 333 -46.37 -36.13 33.47
CA ASP A 333 -47.08 -36.61 34.66
C ASP A 333 -48.31 -35.72 34.97
N ILE A 334 -49.45 -36.35 35.23
CA ILE A 334 -50.62 -35.69 35.82
C ILE A 334 -50.56 -35.89 37.33
N SER A 335 -50.57 -34.81 38.10
CA SER A 335 -50.60 -34.87 39.57
C SER A 335 -51.65 -33.95 40.15
N SER A 336 -52.31 -34.39 41.22
CA SER A 336 -53.23 -33.59 42.02
C SER A 336 -52.62 -33.28 43.39
N PHE A 337 -52.97 -32.13 43.94
CA PHE A 337 -52.59 -31.72 45.29
C PHE A 337 -53.80 -31.17 46.03
N VAL A 338 -54.40 -31.99 46.89
CA VAL A 338 -55.60 -31.64 47.65
C VAL A 338 -55.21 -30.87 48.91
N ILE A 339 -55.50 -29.58 48.95
CA ILE A 339 -55.27 -28.74 50.12
C ILE A 339 -56.51 -28.78 51.01
N ASN A 340 -56.38 -29.39 52.19
CA ASN A 340 -57.42 -29.28 53.22
C ASN A 340 -57.31 -27.92 53.92
N LEU A 341 -58.37 -27.11 53.79
CA LEU A 341 -58.45 -25.73 54.29
C LEU A 341 -58.72 -25.67 55.80
N GLY A 342 -59.19 -26.77 56.40
CA GLY A 342 -59.53 -26.86 57.82
C GLY A 342 -60.82 -26.13 58.20
N GLU A 343 -61.22 -26.27 59.46
CA GLU A 343 -62.47 -25.74 60.01
C GLU A 343 -62.56 -24.20 59.95
N HIS A 344 -61.42 -23.52 59.88
CA HIS A 344 -61.35 -22.06 59.79
C HIS A 344 -61.93 -21.49 58.49
N ALA A 345 -61.98 -22.27 57.39
CA ALA A 345 -62.59 -21.82 56.15
C ALA A 345 -64.13 -21.90 56.15
N SER A 346 -64.72 -22.75 57.00
CA SER A 346 -66.17 -22.98 57.09
C SER A 346 -66.92 -22.07 58.07
N ILE A 347 -66.23 -21.22 58.82
CA ILE A 347 -66.78 -20.45 59.95
C ILE A 347 -66.85 -18.93 59.66
N VAL A 348 -66.35 -18.46 58.51
CA VAL A 348 -66.21 -17.02 58.23
C VAL A 348 -67.42 -16.48 57.48
N ASP A 349 -68.25 -15.71 58.19
CA ASP A 349 -69.37 -14.94 57.63
C ASP A 349 -68.85 -13.68 56.90
N SER A 350 -68.21 -13.89 55.75
CA SER A 350 -67.64 -12.84 54.89
C SER A 350 -68.24 -12.90 53.49
N ARG A 351 -68.65 -11.74 52.94
CA ARG A 351 -69.31 -11.64 51.62
C ARG A 351 -68.49 -12.20 50.45
N PHE A 352 -67.18 -12.24 50.57
CA PHE A 352 -66.25 -12.79 49.58
C PHE A 352 -64.99 -13.29 50.28
N VAL A 353 -64.44 -14.41 49.78
CA VAL A 353 -63.13 -14.93 50.19
C VAL A 353 -62.21 -14.97 48.97
N ILE A 354 -60.97 -14.50 49.14
CA ILE A 354 -59.98 -14.45 48.06
C ILE A 354 -58.98 -15.60 48.25
N LEU A 355 -58.80 -16.44 47.24
CA LEU A 355 -57.73 -17.43 47.19
C LEU A 355 -56.55 -16.83 46.41
N ARG A 356 -55.41 -16.64 47.08
CA ARG A 356 -54.15 -16.24 46.43
C ARG A 356 -53.19 -17.44 46.36
N TRP A 357 -52.48 -17.61 45.24
CA TRP A 357 -51.48 -18.67 45.08
C TRP A 357 -50.24 -18.17 44.34
N LYS A 358 -49.12 -18.88 44.54
CA LYS A 358 -47.83 -18.65 43.88
C LYS A 358 -47.11 -19.98 43.67
N PHE A 359 -46.51 -20.15 42.50
CA PHE A 359 -45.61 -21.25 42.18
C PHE A 359 -44.17 -20.75 42.23
N ASP A 360 -43.32 -21.46 42.98
CA ASP A 360 -41.89 -21.15 43.02
C ASP A 360 -41.18 -21.80 41.81
N SER A 361 -40.82 -20.96 40.85
CA SER A 361 -39.88 -21.16 39.73
C SER A 361 -39.89 -22.54 39.02
N SER A 362 -40.57 -22.63 37.87
CA SER A 362 -40.12 -23.56 36.82
C SER A 362 -38.88 -22.99 36.11
N PRO A 363 -37.95 -23.82 35.61
CA PRO A 363 -36.97 -23.38 34.61
C PRO A 363 -37.70 -22.75 33.42
N GLY A 364 -37.10 -21.71 32.81
CA GLY A 364 -37.76 -20.90 31.76
C GLY A 364 -38.22 -21.70 30.53
N ASP A 365 -37.66 -22.89 30.33
CA ASP A 365 -37.90 -23.77 29.19
C ASP A 365 -39.02 -24.82 29.45
N CYS A 366 -39.73 -24.75 30.59
CA CYS A 366 -40.76 -25.72 30.97
C CYS A 366 -42.15 -25.06 31.20
N THR A 367 -43.13 -25.54 30.45
CA THR A 367 -44.57 -25.23 30.60
C THR A 367 -45.25 -26.21 31.56
N ILE A 368 -46.11 -25.70 32.45
CA ILE A 368 -46.99 -26.53 33.30
C ILE A 368 -48.43 -26.08 33.09
N ASP A 369 -49.30 -27.02 32.70
CA ASP A 369 -50.75 -26.82 32.63
C ASP A 369 -51.35 -27.09 34.02
N PHE A 370 -52.16 -26.19 34.55
CA PHE A 370 -52.78 -26.35 35.87
C PHE A 370 -54.25 -25.93 35.90
N ASN A 371 -54.98 -26.60 36.79
CA ASN A 371 -56.39 -26.37 37.11
C ASN A 371 -56.53 -26.15 38.62
N ILE A 372 -57.46 -25.29 39.03
CA ILE A 372 -57.92 -25.19 40.42
C ILE A 372 -59.37 -25.63 40.47
N MET A 373 -59.67 -26.63 41.28
CA MET A 373 -60.98 -27.29 41.37
C MET A 373 -61.52 -27.23 42.81
N LYS A 374 -62.83 -27.10 42.96
CA LYS A 374 -63.53 -27.10 44.26
C LYS A 374 -63.86 -28.54 44.67
N GLY A 375 -63.42 -28.94 45.85
CA GLY A 375 -63.69 -30.27 46.43
C GLY A 375 -62.47 -31.20 46.46
N LYS A 376 -62.69 -32.45 46.90
CA LYS A 376 -61.65 -33.50 46.91
C LYS A 376 -61.66 -34.25 45.59
N CYS A 377 -60.92 -33.73 44.61
CA CYS A 377 -60.76 -34.38 43.31
C CYS A 377 -59.45 -35.17 43.30
N GLU A 378 -59.53 -36.48 43.52
CA GLU A 378 -58.37 -37.37 43.59
C GLU A 378 -58.28 -38.34 42.40
N THR A 379 -59.42 -38.67 41.79
CA THR A 379 -59.51 -39.60 40.64
C THR A 379 -59.90 -38.90 39.33
N SER A 380 -59.62 -39.56 38.20
CA SER A 380 -60.02 -39.08 36.86
C SER A 380 -61.54 -38.87 36.72
N SER A 381 -62.34 -39.72 37.36
CA SER A 381 -63.79 -39.57 37.44
C SER A 381 -64.26 -38.36 38.25
N ASP A 382 -63.46 -37.89 39.21
CA ASP A 382 -63.78 -36.70 40.00
C ASP A 382 -63.44 -35.43 39.21
N PHE A 383 -62.31 -35.40 38.49
CA PHE A 383 -61.95 -34.27 37.61
C PHE A 383 -63.00 -33.99 36.54
N ALA A 384 -63.63 -35.04 35.99
CA ALA A 384 -64.70 -34.92 35.00
C ALA A 384 -66.01 -34.31 35.55
N LYS A 385 -66.17 -34.25 36.88
CA LYS A 385 -67.35 -33.70 37.57
C LYS A 385 -67.02 -32.51 38.48
N ALA A 386 -65.76 -32.08 38.49
CA ALA A 386 -65.27 -31.01 39.34
C ALA A 386 -65.83 -29.65 38.91
N ASP A 387 -66.09 -28.79 39.89
CA ASP A 387 -66.35 -27.38 39.66
C ASP A 387 -64.99 -26.64 39.57
N TYR A 388 -64.75 -25.93 38.46
CA TYR A 388 -63.45 -25.36 38.13
C TYR A 388 -63.42 -23.87 38.51
N LEU A 389 -62.59 -23.53 39.50
CA LEU A 389 -62.24 -22.15 39.81
C LEU A 389 -61.27 -21.57 38.76
N ILE A 390 -60.37 -22.41 38.22
CA ILE A 390 -59.49 -22.09 37.10
C ILE A 390 -59.34 -23.35 36.23
N LYS A 391 -59.45 -23.17 34.91
CA LYS A 391 -59.33 -24.25 33.93
C LYS A 391 -58.33 -23.91 32.81
N ASP A 392 -57.61 -24.92 32.35
CA ASP A 392 -56.72 -24.94 31.17
C ASP A 392 -55.69 -23.80 31.14
N ARG A 393 -55.09 -23.45 32.30
CA ARG A 393 -54.13 -22.35 32.41
C ARG A 393 -52.68 -22.85 32.34
N VAL A 394 -51.91 -22.29 31.42
CA VAL A 394 -50.48 -22.60 31.21
C VAL A 394 -49.60 -21.65 32.04
N ILE A 395 -48.52 -22.17 32.63
CA ILE A 395 -47.48 -21.41 33.36
C ILE A 395 -46.11 -21.60 32.70
N THR A 396 -45.38 -20.49 32.54
CA THR A 396 -43.92 -20.46 32.31
C THR A 396 -43.25 -19.55 33.34
N GLY A 397 -42.09 -19.96 33.87
CA GLY A 397 -41.20 -19.05 34.63
C GLY A 397 -41.66 -18.60 36.03
N GLY A 398 -42.53 -19.36 36.71
CA GLY A 398 -43.01 -19.03 38.06
C GLY A 398 -44.17 -18.02 38.05
N ALA A 399 -45.40 -18.51 38.18
CA ALA A 399 -46.61 -17.69 38.15
C ALA A 399 -47.26 -17.52 39.54
N GLY A 400 -48.04 -16.46 39.68
CA GLY A 400 -48.99 -16.27 40.79
C GLY A 400 -50.32 -15.72 40.28
N GLY A 401 -51.29 -15.64 41.17
CA GLY A 401 -52.59 -15.05 40.89
C GLY A 401 -53.54 -15.12 42.07
N GLU A 402 -54.74 -14.60 41.87
CA GLU A 402 -55.83 -14.62 42.84
C GLU A 402 -57.20 -14.82 42.18
N THR A 403 -58.14 -15.38 42.95
CA THR A 403 -59.55 -15.51 42.59
C THR A 403 -60.43 -15.08 43.75
N GLU A 404 -61.34 -14.13 43.48
CA GLU A 404 -62.38 -13.71 44.43
C GLU A 404 -63.56 -14.69 44.42
N GLY A 405 -64.25 -14.82 45.56
CA GLY A 405 -65.45 -15.66 45.68
C GLY A 405 -65.19 -17.17 45.61
N ALA A 406 -63.93 -17.61 45.73
CA ALA A 406 -63.51 -19.01 45.55
C ALA A 406 -64.22 -20.03 46.47
N PHE A 407 -64.82 -19.56 47.56
CA PHE A 407 -65.47 -20.39 48.59
C PHE A 407 -66.92 -19.98 48.89
N ASN A 408 -67.52 -19.11 48.07
CA ASN A 408 -68.95 -18.78 48.14
C ASN A 408 -69.84 -19.95 47.64
#